data_AF-A0A8H8RZ86-F1
#
_entry.id   AF-A0A8H8RZ86-F1
#
_cell.length_a   1.000
_cell.length_b   1.000
_cell.length_c   1.000
_cell.angle_alpha   90.00
_cell.angle_beta   90.00
_cell.angle_gamma   90.00
#
_symmetry.space_group_name_H-M   'P 1'
#
loop_
_entity.id
_entity.type
_entity.pdbx_description
1 polymer ?
#
loop_
_entity_poly.entity_id
_entity_poly.type
_entity_poly.pdbx_seq_one_letter_code
_entity_poly.pdbx_strand_id
1 'polypeptide(L)' 'MPVTVIVKAANTEERALEIFFSSIFGSWNFTILVRWISDRFQCTIPRPLRPDEITRLGEAAQVEHYEQGS' A
#
# COMPACT_ATOMS: atom_id res chain seq x y z
N MET A 1 4.72 -10.22 -11.65
CA MET A 1 5.94 -9.74 -10.98
C MET A 1 5.50 -8.97 -9.75
N PRO A 2 6.24 -9.06 -8.62
CA PRO A 2 5.96 -8.22 -7.46
C PRO A 2 6.10 -6.76 -7.86
N VAL A 3 5.24 -5.93 -7.29
CA VAL A 3 5.09 -4.52 -7.62
C VAL A 3 5.36 -3.72 -6.36
N THR A 4 6.20 -2.70 -6.46
CA THR A 4 6.35 -1.73 -5.38
C THR A 4 5.28 -0.68 -5.48
N VAL A 5 4.60 -0.41 -4.37
CA VAL A 5 3.59 0.64 -4.26
C VAL A 5 4.12 1.68 -3.29
N ILE A 6 4.15 2.93 -3.74
CA ILE A 6 4.51 4.08 -2.91
C ILE A 6 3.25 4.90 -2.73
N VAL A 7 2.91 5.15 -1.47
CA VAL A 7 1.72 5.85 -1.01
C VAL A 7 2.17 6.99 -0.10
N LYS A 8 1.75 8.22 -0.36
CA LYS A 8 1.90 9.29 0.64
C LYS A 8 0.82 9.10 1.70
N ALA A 9 1.22 8.99 2.95
CA ALA A 9 0.33 8.72 4.08
C ALA A 9 1.00 9.22 5.35
N ALA A 10 0.22 9.59 6.37
CA ALA A 10 0.73 9.95 7.68
C ALA A 10 1.06 8.69 8.51
N ASN A 11 1.99 8.80 9.47
CA ASN A 11 2.34 7.68 10.37
C ASN A 11 1.13 7.05 11.09
N THR A 12 0.06 7.82 11.34
CA THR A 12 -1.18 7.31 11.96
C THR A 12 -1.97 6.35 11.05
N GLU A 13 -1.73 6.39 9.75
CA GLU A 13 -2.40 5.60 8.73
C GLU A 13 -1.66 4.28 8.42
N GLU A 14 -0.46 4.07 8.99
CA GLU A 14 0.33 2.84 8.80
C GLU A 14 -0.50 1.58 9.05
N ARG A 15 -1.17 1.54 10.19
CA ARG A 15 -1.98 0.39 10.61
C ARG A 15 -3.19 0.18 9.70
N ALA A 16 -3.78 1.25 9.20
CA ALA A 16 -4.89 1.16 8.24
C ALA A 16 -4.42 0.58 6.90
N LEU A 17 -3.26 1.01 6.42
CA LEU A 17 -2.62 0.49 5.21
C LEU A 17 -2.22 -0.99 5.37
N GLU A 18 -1.60 -1.35 6.49
CA GLU A 18 -1.25 -2.75 6.78
C GLU A 18 -2.49 -3.65 6.78
N ILE A 19 -3.57 -3.24 7.46
CA ILE A 19 -4.84 -3.98 7.48
C ILE A 19 -5.45 -4.06 6.08
N PHE A 20 -5.39 -2.98 5.30
CA PHE A 20 -5.90 -2.94 3.92
C PHE A 20 -5.17 -3.95 3.02
N PHE A 21 -3.84 -3.89 2.97
CA PHE A 21 -3.04 -4.81 2.17
C PHE A 21 -3.17 -6.26 2.67
N SER A 22 -3.29 -6.45 3.99
CA SER A 22 -3.60 -7.73 4.61
C SER A 22 -4.93 -8.32 4.18
N SER A 23 -5.96 -7.48 4.06
CA SER A 23 -7.28 -7.91 3.62
C SER A 23 -7.31 -8.33 2.15
N ILE A 24 -6.46 -7.76 1.29
CA ILE A 24 -6.48 -8.03 -0.15
C ILE A 24 -5.63 -9.25 -0.51
N PHE A 25 -4.42 -9.31 0.05
CA PHE A 25 -3.42 -10.28 -0.37
C PHE A 25 -3.24 -11.42 0.65
N GLY A 26 -3.82 -11.31 1.85
CA GLY A 26 -3.68 -12.27 2.94
C GLY A 26 -2.31 -12.19 3.62
N SER A 27 -2.29 -12.16 4.95
CA SER A 27 -1.14 -11.87 5.83
C SER A 27 0.13 -12.72 5.64
N TRP A 28 0.10 -13.71 4.74
CA TRP A 28 1.22 -14.60 4.41
C TRP A 28 1.76 -14.48 2.98
N ASN A 29 1.09 -13.75 2.06
CA ASN A 29 1.49 -13.70 0.64
C ASN A 29 2.10 -12.36 0.19
N PHE A 30 2.34 -11.43 1.11
CA PHE A 30 3.01 -10.18 0.80
C PHE A 30 4.10 -9.91 1.82
N THR A 31 5.26 -9.52 1.34
CA THR A 31 6.30 -8.96 2.18
C THR A 31 6.02 -7.47 2.23
N ILE A 32 5.23 -7.00 3.22
CA ILE A 32 5.19 -5.56 3.48
C ILE A 32 6.56 -5.19 4.05
N LEU A 33 7.50 -4.89 3.17
CA LEU A 33 8.64 -4.07 3.55
C LEU A 33 8.10 -2.65 3.67
N VAL A 34 7.34 -2.40 4.75
CA VAL A 34 6.88 -1.06 5.11
C VAL A 34 8.12 -0.22 5.32
N ARG A 35 8.42 0.65 4.36
CA ARG A 35 9.49 1.61 4.51
C ARG A 35 8.90 3.01 4.55
N TRP A 36 9.02 3.63 5.71
CA TRP A 36 8.71 5.03 5.90
C TRP A 36 9.89 5.87 5.45
N ILE A 37 9.73 6.57 4.33
CA ILE A 37 10.70 7.56 3.88
C ILE A 37 9.97 8.88 3.72
N SER A 38 10.15 9.79 4.67
CA SER A 38 9.63 11.16 4.59
C SER A 38 8.12 11.24 4.30
N ASP A 39 7.29 10.65 5.18
CA ASP A 39 5.81 10.67 5.07
C ASP A 39 5.25 9.83 3.90
N ARG A 40 6.04 8.86 3.43
CA ARG A 40 5.63 7.92 2.39
C ARG A 40 5.73 6.51 2.90
N PHE A 41 4.62 5.79 2.74
CA PHE A 41 4.50 4.36 2.93
C PHE A 41 4.87 3.65 1.63
N GLN A 42 5.93 2.86 1.67
CA GLN A 42 6.31 1.97 0.58
C GLN A 42 6.00 0.53 0.95
N CYS A 43 5.36 -0.24 0.07
CA CYS A 43 5.16 -1.68 0.22
C CYS A 43 5.41 -2.44 -1.08
N THR A 44 5.67 -3.75 -0.98
CA THR A 44 5.81 -4.63 -2.14
C THR A 44 4.68 -5.65 -2.13
N ILE A 45 3.85 -5.63 -3.18
CA ILE A 45 2.68 -6.49 -3.33
C ILE A 45 2.88 -7.52 -4.45
N PRO A 46 2.30 -8.73 -4.36
CA PRO A 46 2.57 -9.83 -5.30
C PRO A 46 2.00 -9.59 -6.71
N ARG A 47 0.98 -8.72 -6.81
CA ARG A 47 0.36 -8.28 -8.07
C ARG A 47 -0.05 -6.81 -7.95
N PRO A 48 -0.20 -6.07 -9.06
CA PRO A 48 -0.76 -4.71 -9.01
C PRO A 48 -2.18 -4.68 -8.44
N LEU A 49 -2.54 -3.52 -7.86
CA LEU A 49 -3.89 -3.25 -7.37
C LEU A 49 -4.85 -3.10 -8.55
N ARG A 50 -6.07 -3.60 -8.38
CA ARG A 50 -7.19 -3.40 -9.31
C ARG A 50 -7.73 -1.98 -9.16
N PRO A 51 -8.45 -1.45 -10.17
CA PRO A 51 -9.03 -0.10 -10.10
C PRO A 51 -9.87 0.13 -8.84
N ASP A 52 -10.71 -0.85 -8.47
CA ASP A 52 -11.53 -0.82 -7.26
C ASP A 52 -10.69 -0.77 -5.97
N GLU A 53 -9.59 -1.51 -5.94
CA GLU A 53 -8.66 -1.53 -4.80
C GLU A 53 -7.90 -0.21 -4.69
N ILE A 54 -7.57 0.44 -5.81
CA ILE A 54 -6.94 1.77 -5.82
C ILE A 54 -7.90 2.83 -5.24
N THR A 55 -9.18 2.78 -5.63
CA THR A 55 -10.20 3.68 -5.05
C THR A 55 -10.32 3.49 -3.55
N ARG A 56 -10.42 2.23 -3.10
CA ARG A 56 -10.52 1.91 -1.67
C ARG A 56 -9.26 2.24 -0.88
N LEU A 57 -8.09 2.18 -1.52
CA LEU A 57 -6.82 2.61 -0.92
C LEU A 57 -6.86 4.13 -0.63
N GLY A 58 -7.39 4.93 -1.56
CA GLY A 58 -7.58 6.37 -1.38
C GLY A 58 -8.64 6.75 -0.33
N GLU A 59 -9.54 5.84 0.02
CA GLU A 59 -10.44 5.99 1.15
C GLU A 59 -9.81 5.57 2.49
N ALA A 60 -8.92 4.57 2.46
CA ALA A 60 -8.27 4.01 3.65
C ALA A 60 -7.11 4.87 4.17
N ALA A 61 -6.44 5.58 3.28
CA ALA A 61 -5.43 6.59 3.61
C ALA A 61 -5.61 7.79 2.68
N GLN A 62 -5.21 8.99 3.10
CA GLN A 62 -5.12 10.16 2.21
C GLN A 62 -4.01 9.98 1.17
N VAL A 63 -4.22 9.03 0.24
CA VAL A 63 -3.28 8.68 -0.81
C VAL A 63 -3.22 9.83 -1.81
N GLU A 64 -2.28 10.73 -1.57
CA GLU A 64 -1.99 11.84 -2.48
C GLU A 64 -1.36 11.33 -3.78
N HIS A 65 -0.68 10.19 -3.76
CA HIS A 65 -0.01 9.64 -4.93
C HIS A 65 0.17 8.12 -4.82
N TYR A 66 -0.25 7.39 -5.85
CA TYR A 66 0.04 5.97 -6.06
C TYR A 66 1.05 5.85 -7.19
N GLU A 67 2.26 5.37 -6.89
CA GLU A 67 3.21 4.97 -7.93
C GLU A 67 3.40 3.47 -7.94
N GLN A 68 3.27 2.90 -9.14
CA GLN A 68 3.62 1.52 -9.40
C GLN A 68 5.10 1.45 -9.78
N GLY A 69 5.96 1.12 -8.82
CA GLY A 69 7.36 0.81 -9.05
C GLY A 69 7.48 -0.40 -9.96
N SER A 70 8.10 -0.19 -11.12
CA SER A 70 8.25 -1.15 -12.21
C SER A 70 9.27 -2.25 -11.92
#